data_AF-A0AAU1KC60-F1
#
_entry.id   AF-A0AAU1KC60-F1
#
_cell.length_a   1.000
_cell.length_b   1.000
_cell.length_c   1.000
_cell.angle_alpha   90.00
_cell.angle_beta   90.00
_cell.angle_gamma   90.00
#
_symmetry.space_group_name_H-M   'P 1'
#
loop_
_entity.id
_entity.type
_entity.pdbx_description
1 polymer ?
#
loop_
_entity_poly.entity_id
_entity_poly.type
_entity_poly.pdbx_seq_one_letter_code
_entity_poly.pdbx_strand_id
1 'polypeptide(L)'
;MGLRRARGFAVKATALFRLAHLIAAAGVVLEPDRVDGRSVALLACVCALSVVLYVPALVRGWFRGPGVWADVLVTGCVLPWIAVAVIGEGPAVEPHGWLMVQSLSAAAAAVVAFGRCEAALAVALPLVTSPAVHGVLPEPDAAGVFDHFSAVATSVALAGAGWWYTRRQGALLDAAHDRAVATEAARARQAERMAHHAALHDTVLATLTTIGAGRVDANAPAVRERCAREAAYLRRLVESEEGYDDRPDGPAPGGAEGARAALEEAVRRAEGLGLTVRAQYHAVPDLPREVSEALAAAVSEALNNVSRHAGTDTAYVTVVGSARGGAEVTVADRGIGFDVGGPGRRGAGGGTGLRRSVRGRLAAVGGVADVDSHPGEGTVVELRWPA
;
A
#
# COMPACT_ATOMS: atom_id res chain seq x y z
N MET A 1 5.29 -3.23 -5.72
CA MET A 1 6.42 -3.94 -5.06
C MET A 1 7.58 -4.19 -6.03
N GLY A 2 7.27 -4.44 -7.30
CA GLY A 2 8.21 -4.72 -8.38
C GLY A 2 9.19 -3.59 -8.68
N LEU A 3 8.76 -2.32 -8.65
CA LEU A 3 9.67 -1.19 -8.88
C LEU A 3 10.81 -1.13 -7.84
N ARG A 4 10.50 -1.38 -6.55
CA ARG A 4 11.52 -1.41 -5.49
C ARG A 4 12.51 -2.56 -5.69
N ARG A 5 12.03 -3.73 -6.11
CA ARG A 5 12.90 -4.87 -6.46
C ARG A 5 13.78 -4.59 -7.67
N ALA A 6 13.23 -3.98 -8.72
CA ALA A 6 13.98 -3.57 -9.91
C ALA A 6 15.08 -2.57 -9.56
N ARG A 7 14.79 -1.58 -8.72
CA ARG A 7 15.77 -0.60 -8.22
C ARG A 7 16.92 -1.28 -7.47
N GLY A 8 16.59 -2.16 -6.51
CA GLY A 8 17.59 -2.89 -5.75
C GLY A 8 18.46 -3.82 -6.62
N PHE A 9 17.88 -4.46 -7.63
CA PHE A 9 18.63 -5.27 -8.59
C PHE A 9 19.60 -4.41 -9.42
N ALA A 10 19.15 -3.26 -9.93
CA ALA A 10 19.98 -2.38 -10.75
C ALA A 10 21.20 -1.84 -9.98
N VAL A 11 21.04 -1.50 -8.69
CA VAL A 11 22.17 -1.12 -7.81
C VAL A 11 23.16 -2.28 -7.65
N LYS A 12 22.68 -3.51 -7.43
CA LYS A 12 23.56 -4.69 -7.30
C LYS A 12 24.31 -5.00 -8.59
N ALA A 13 23.62 -4.95 -9.74
CA ALA A 13 24.22 -5.21 -11.04
C ALA A 13 25.33 -4.20 -11.38
N THR A 14 25.07 -2.92 -11.14
CA THR A 14 26.08 -1.85 -11.34
C THR A 14 27.21 -1.93 -10.33
N ALA A 15 26.96 -2.35 -9.08
CA ALA A 15 28.00 -2.58 -8.07
C ALA A 15 28.93 -3.75 -8.47
N LEU A 16 28.36 -4.86 -8.96
CA LEU A 16 29.13 -5.99 -9.47
C LEU A 16 29.97 -5.58 -10.68
N PHE A 17 29.39 -4.77 -11.59
CA PHE A 17 30.12 -4.26 -12.75
C PHE A 17 31.30 -3.37 -12.34
N ARG A 18 31.10 -2.46 -11.37
CA ARG A 18 32.18 -1.65 -10.80
C ARG A 18 33.26 -2.52 -10.14
N LEU A 19 32.86 -3.52 -9.37
CA LEU A 19 33.80 -4.43 -8.72
C LEU A 19 34.66 -5.18 -9.74
N ALA A 20 34.07 -5.65 -10.85
CA ALA A 20 34.83 -6.29 -11.93
C ALA A 20 35.90 -5.36 -12.52
N HIS A 21 35.57 -4.09 -12.76
CA HIS A 21 36.55 -3.09 -13.24
C HIS A 21 37.62 -2.75 -12.20
N LEU A 22 37.29 -2.73 -10.91
CA LEU A 22 38.28 -2.55 -9.84
C LEU A 22 39.24 -3.73 -9.76
N ILE A 23 38.75 -4.97 -9.92
CA ILE A 23 39.60 -6.17 -9.94
C ILE A 23 40.53 -6.15 -11.16
N ALA A 24 40.00 -5.80 -12.34
CA ALA A 24 40.82 -5.65 -13.53
C ALA A 24 41.92 -4.58 -13.35
N ALA A 25 41.55 -3.43 -12.77
CA ALA A 25 42.51 -2.37 -12.46
C ALA A 25 43.57 -2.81 -11.45
N ALA A 26 43.18 -3.52 -10.39
CA ALA A 26 44.12 -4.06 -9.41
C ALA A 26 45.11 -5.05 -10.05
N GLY A 27 44.65 -5.88 -11.01
CA GLY A 27 45.52 -6.78 -11.75
C GLY A 27 46.61 -6.05 -12.55
N VAL A 28 46.28 -4.91 -13.16
CA VAL A 28 47.24 -4.07 -13.89
C VAL A 28 48.17 -3.32 -12.93
N VAL A 29 47.64 -2.74 -11.86
CA VAL A 29 48.40 -1.89 -10.92
C VAL A 29 49.35 -2.71 -10.03
N LEU A 30 48.99 -3.96 -9.71
CA LEU A 30 49.75 -4.84 -8.82
C LEU A 30 50.64 -5.84 -9.59
N GLU A 31 50.83 -5.64 -10.88
CA GLU A 31 51.74 -6.46 -11.69
C GLU A 31 53.19 -6.30 -11.16
N PRO A 32 53.86 -7.39 -10.70
CA PRO A 32 55.09 -7.29 -9.90
C PRO A 32 56.21 -6.45 -10.51
N ASP A 33 56.34 -6.47 -11.83
CA ASP A 33 57.39 -5.75 -12.57
C ASP A 33 57.03 -4.29 -12.88
N ARG A 34 55.81 -3.84 -12.55
CA ARG A 34 55.27 -2.52 -12.90
C ARG A 34 54.65 -1.76 -11.72
N VAL A 35 54.72 -2.29 -10.50
CA VAL A 35 54.12 -1.63 -9.32
C VAL A 35 54.74 -0.26 -9.08
N ASP A 36 53.91 0.78 -9.16
CA ASP A 36 54.27 2.16 -8.85
C ASP A 36 53.34 2.74 -7.77
N GLY A 37 53.92 3.45 -6.80
CA GLY A 37 53.20 4.00 -5.66
C GLY A 37 52.13 5.02 -6.05
N ARG A 38 52.30 5.73 -7.18
CA ARG A 38 51.31 6.71 -7.66
C ARG A 38 50.09 5.99 -8.23
N SER A 39 50.30 4.94 -9.03
CA SER A 39 49.23 4.08 -9.54
C SER A 39 48.43 3.42 -8.41
N VAL A 40 49.10 2.93 -7.37
CA VAL A 40 48.46 2.37 -6.17
C VAL A 40 47.61 3.43 -5.44
N ALA A 41 48.11 4.66 -5.30
CA ALA A 41 47.36 5.75 -4.67
C ALA A 41 46.10 6.15 -5.46
N LEU A 42 46.19 6.21 -6.79
CA LEU A 42 45.03 6.47 -7.65
C LEU A 42 43.99 5.34 -7.55
N LEU A 43 44.42 4.07 -7.55
CA LEU A 43 43.52 2.93 -7.38
C LEU A 43 42.82 2.96 -6.01
N ALA A 44 43.55 3.29 -4.93
CA ALA A 44 42.97 3.46 -3.61
C ALA A 44 41.90 4.56 -3.57
N CYS A 45 42.11 5.66 -4.30
CA CYS A 45 41.12 6.74 -4.45
C CYS A 45 39.84 6.24 -5.14
N VAL A 46 39.96 5.51 -6.27
CA VAL A 46 38.81 4.92 -6.97
C VAL A 46 38.06 3.92 -6.08
N CYS A 47 38.78 3.08 -5.34
CA CYS A 47 38.20 2.13 -4.38
C CYS A 47 37.41 2.86 -3.28
N ALA A 48 38.00 3.89 -2.66
CA ALA A 48 37.35 4.67 -1.62
C ALA A 48 36.06 5.35 -2.13
N LEU A 49 36.12 5.95 -3.31
CA LEU A 49 34.96 6.58 -3.94
C LEU A 49 33.86 5.56 -4.26
N SER A 50 34.25 4.37 -4.74
CA SER A 50 33.32 3.27 -5.02
C SER A 50 32.62 2.79 -3.75
N VAL A 51 33.34 2.69 -2.62
CA VAL A 51 32.75 2.34 -1.32
C VAL A 51 31.75 3.41 -0.88
N VAL A 52 32.12 4.69 -0.98
CA VAL A 52 31.26 5.83 -0.60
C VAL A 52 29.98 5.89 -1.44
N LEU A 53 30.05 5.54 -2.73
CA LEU A 53 28.89 5.51 -3.61
C LEU A 53 28.01 4.26 -3.38
N TYR A 54 28.60 3.08 -3.46
CA TYR A 54 27.84 1.83 -3.57
C TYR A 54 27.39 1.26 -2.24
N VAL A 55 28.15 1.38 -1.15
CA VAL A 55 27.71 0.85 0.17
C VAL A 55 26.41 1.51 0.62
N PRO A 56 26.28 2.85 0.61
CA PRO A 56 25.03 3.48 1.02
C PRO A 56 23.90 3.26 0.01
N ALA A 57 24.21 3.07 -1.28
CA ALA A 57 23.21 2.75 -2.30
C ALA A 57 22.62 1.35 -2.12
N LEU A 58 23.46 0.36 -1.75
CA LEU A 58 23.04 -1.01 -1.45
C LEU A 58 22.14 -1.06 -0.21
N VAL A 59 22.46 -0.30 0.83
CA VAL A 59 21.64 -0.22 2.06
C VAL A 59 20.29 0.45 1.79
N ARG A 60 20.26 1.56 1.04
CA ARG A 60 19.02 2.31 0.77
C ARG A 60 18.21 1.74 -0.39
N GLY A 61 18.80 0.85 -1.20
CA GLY A 61 18.21 0.30 -2.41
C GLY A 61 18.17 1.27 -3.60
N TRP A 62 18.87 2.41 -3.53
CA TRP A 62 19.01 3.36 -4.65
C TRP A 62 20.18 4.35 -4.48
N PHE A 63 20.63 4.90 -5.61
CA PHE A 63 21.68 5.92 -5.66
C PHE A 63 21.22 7.30 -5.16
N ARG A 64 22.18 8.10 -4.68
CA ARG A 64 22.00 9.55 -4.50
C ARG A 64 22.71 10.28 -5.63
N GLY A 65 22.00 11.20 -6.29
CA GLY A 65 22.52 11.94 -7.44
C GLY A 65 23.90 12.58 -7.22
N PRO A 66 24.15 13.30 -6.10
CA PRO A 66 25.46 13.91 -5.86
C PRO A 66 26.62 12.89 -5.80
N GLY A 67 26.38 11.68 -5.29
CA GLY A 67 27.39 10.63 -5.24
C GLY A 67 27.75 10.09 -6.63
N VAL A 68 26.75 9.94 -7.51
CA VAL A 68 26.97 9.50 -8.89
C VAL A 68 27.71 10.57 -9.69
N TRP A 69 27.35 11.85 -9.51
CA TRP A 69 28.11 12.96 -10.09
C TRP A 69 29.55 13.01 -9.62
N ALA A 70 29.80 12.81 -8.32
CA ALA A 70 31.16 12.74 -7.78
C ALA A 70 31.97 11.60 -8.43
N ASP A 71 31.37 10.42 -8.60
CA ASP A 71 32.02 9.29 -9.27
C ASP A 71 32.36 9.58 -10.73
N VAL A 72 31.41 10.13 -11.50
CA VAL A 72 31.62 10.51 -12.90
C VAL A 72 32.71 11.57 -13.04
N LEU A 73 32.65 12.64 -12.24
CA LEU A 73 33.62 13.74 -12.32
C LEU A 73 35.00 13.30 -11.87
N VAL A 74 35.11 12.54 -10.78
CA VAL A 74 36.43 12.12 -10.27
C VAL A 74 37.04 11.05 -11.16
N THR A 75 36.33 9.95 -11.44
CA THR A 75 36.92 8.84 -12.22
C THR A 75 36.97 9.08 -13.71
N GLY A 76 35.98 9.78 -14.26
CA GLY A 76 35.87 10.03 -15.70
C GLY A 76 36.54 11.32 -16.16
N CYS A 77 36.78 12.29 -15.28
CA CYS A 77 37.37 13.59 -15.66
C CYS A 77 38.68 13.89 -14.90
N VAL A 78 38.66 13.92 -13.57
CA VAL A 78 39.79 14.44 -12.77
C VAL A 78 40.97 13.48 -12.70
N LEU A 79 40.74 12.20 -12.37
CA LEU A 79 41.82 11.22 -12.21
C LEU A 79 42.61 10.96 -13.49
N PRO A 80 42.01 10.91 -14.69
CA PRO A 80 42.78 10.84 -15.95
C PRO A 80 43.79 11.98 -16.09
N TRP A 81 43.40 13.23 -15.80
CA TRP A 81 44.33 14.38 -15.84
C TRP A 81 45.42 14.30 -14.77
N ILE A 82 45.09 13.87 -13.55
CA ILE A 82 46.09 13.67 -12.49
C ILE A 82 47.07 12.56 -12.90
N ALA A 83 46.60 11.50 -13.53
CA ALA A 83 47.45 10.42 -14.01
C ALA A 83 48.44 10.92 -15.09
N VAL A 84 48.00 11.72 -16.06
CA VAL A 84 48.93 12.37 -17.01
C VAL A 84 49.97 13.21 -16.27
N ALA A 85 49.54 14.04 -15.32
CA ALA A 85 50.43 14.98 -14.64
C ALA A 85 51.47 14.29 -13.73
N VAL A 86 51.12 13.16 -13.12
CA VAL A 86 51.93 12.50 -12.07
C VAL A 86 52.62 11.24 -12.58
N ILE A 87 52.04 10.53 -13.54
CA ILE A 87 52.59 9.29 -14.12
C ILE A 87 53.20 9.58 -15.50
N GLY A 88 52.58 10.45 -16.29
CA GLY A 88 52.98 10.70 -17.68
C GLY A 88 52.37 9.64 -18.59
N GLU A 89 53.22 8.82 -19.20
CA GLU A 89 52.80 7.69 -20.04
C GLU A 89 52.73 6.39 -19.23
N GLY A 90 51.83 5.50 -19.64
CA GLY A 90 51.78 4.12 -19.14
C GLY A 90 50.36 3.56 -18.99
N PRO A 91 50.23 2.37 -18.38
CA PRO A 91 48.99 1.59 -18.35
C PRO A 91 47.81 2.27 -17.64
N ALA A 92 48.06 3.33 -16.88
CA ALA A 92 47.02 4.12 -16.24
C ALA A 92 46.31 5.07 -17.22
N VAL A 93 47.02 5.56 -18.23
CA VAL A 93 46.61 6.69 -19.07
C VAL A 93 46.55 6.37 -20.56
N GLU A 94 46.96 5.15 -20.95
CA GLU A 94 46.68 4.59 -22.27
C GLU A 94 45.17 4.54 -22.57
N PRO A 95 44.74 4.47 -23.84
CA PRO A 95 43.31 4.52 -24.18
C PRO A 95 42.47 3.37 -23.62
N HIS A 96 43.11 2.22 -23.38
CA HIS A 96 42.56 1.07 -22.66
C HIS A 96 43.04 0.99 -21.20
N GLY A 97 43.63 2.09 -20.72
CA GLY A 97 44.21 2.18 -19.41
C GLY A 97 43.16 1.97 -18.33
N TRP A 98 43.59 1.41 -17.20
CA TRP A 98 42.68 0.94 -16.17
C TRP A 98 41.82 2.05 -15.55
N LEU A 99 42.25 3.32 -15.62
CA LEU A 99 41.46 4.49 -15.21
C LEU A 99 40.34 4.80 -16.19
N MET A 100 40.60 4.70 -17.49
CA MET A 100 39.58 4.93 -18.52
C MET A 100 38.48 3.88 -18.43
N VAL A 101 38.83 2.64 -18.09
CA VAL A 101 37.85 1.57 -17.82
C VAL A 101 36.89 1.92 -16.67
N GLN A 102 37.32 2.72 -15.68
CA GLN A 102 36.45 3.12 -14.57
C GLN A 102 35.29 4.02 -15.03
N SER A 103 35.50 4.83 -16.08
CA SER A 103 34.47 5.72 -16.60
C SER A 103 33.28 4.96 -17.20
N LEU A 104 33.49 3.74 -17.70
CA LEU A 104 32.41 2.86 -18.21
C LEU A 104 31.43 2.50 -17.09
N SER A 105 31.95 2.05 -15.94
CA SER A 105 31.10 1.75 -14.77
C SER A 105 30.41 2.97 -14.20
N ALA A 106 31.07 4.14 -14.21
CA ALA A 106 30.46 5.40 -13.77
C ALA A 106 29.33 5.83 -14.71
N ALA A 107 29.54 5.74 -16.02
CA ALA A 107 28.54 6.00 -17.06
C ALA A 107 27.33 5.06 -16.95
N ALA A 108 27.58 3.75 -16.73
CA ALA A 108 26.52 2.77 -16.48
C ALA A 108 25.68 3.12 -15.24
N ALA A 109 26.32 3.50 -14.13
CA ALA A 109 25.64 3.94 -12.93
C ALA A 109 24.80 5.21 -13.17
N ALA A 110 25.34 6.18 -13.93
CA ALA A 110 24.64 7.41 -14.29
C ALA A 110 23.36 7.15 -15.11
N VAL A 111 23.41 6.26 -16.10
CA VAL A 111 22.25 5.90 -16.93
C VAL A 111 21.13 5.24 -16.11
N VAL A 112 21.50 4.47 -15.08
CA VAL A 112 20.55 3.84 -14.16
C VAL A 112 19.97 4.87 -13.18
N ALA A 113 20.81 5.77 -12.66
CA ALA A 113 20.47 6.67 -11.56
C ALA A 113 19.71 7.92 -12.00
N PHE A 114 19.97 8.44 -13.19
CA PHE A 114 19.51 9.75 -13.65
C PHE A 114 18.40 9.72 -14.70
N GLY A 115 17.77 10.88 -14.90
CA GLY A 115 16.92 11.15 -16.06
C GLY A 115 17.72 11.30 -17.35
N ARG A 116 17.04 11.32 -18.52
CA ARG A 116 17.69 11.31 -19.84
C ARG A 116 18.73 12.42 -20.04
N CYS A 117 18.40 13.66 -19.67
CA CYS A 117 19.28 14.82 -19.87
C CYS A 117 20.52 14.77 -18.95
N GLU A 118 20.31 14.48 -17.66
CA GLU A 118 21.39 14.34 -16.69
C GLU A 118 22.31 13.15 -17.02
N ALA A 119 21.75 12.02 -17.41
CA ALA A 119 22.52 10.86 -17.86
C ALA A 119 23.34 11.19 -19.13
N ALA A 120 22.76 11.88 -20.10
CA ALA A 120 23.48 12.30 -21.31
C ALA A 120 24.67 13.21 -20.97
N LEU A 121 24.49 14.17 -20.05
CA LEU A 121 25.57 15.04 -19.58
C LEU A 121 26.66 14.24 -18.84
N ALA A 122 26.26 13.34 -17.95
CA ALA A 122 27.19 12.49 -17.20
C ALA A 122 28.02 11.56 -18.10
N VAL A 123 27.45 11.10 -19.23
CA VAL A 123 28.16 10.28 -20.23
C VAL A 123 29.05 11.15 -21.13
N ALA A 124 28.60 12.35 -21.51
CA ALA A 124 29.34 13.23 -22.40
C ALA A 124 30.67 13.72 -21.78
N LEU A 125 30.70 13.97 -20.46
CA LEU A 125 31.88 14.50 -19.78
C LEU A 125 33.14 13.59 -19.90
N PRO A 126 33.07 12.28 -19.57
CA PRO A 126 34.19 11.36 -19.82
C PRO A 126 34.57 11.24 -21.30
N LEU A 127 33.58 11.28 -22.22
CA LEU A 127 33.83 11.21 -23.67
C LEU A 127 34.58 12.44 -24.19
N VAL A 128 34.43 13.61 -23.56
CA VAL A 128 35.23 14.80 -23.88
C VAL A 128 36.61 14.74 -23.21
N THR A 129 36.69 14.16 -22.01
CA THR A 129 37.96 14.05 -21.26
C THR A 129 38.95 13.14 -21.97
N SER A 130 38.48 11.98 -22.47
CA SER A 130 39.33 10.99 -23.15
C SER A 130 40.20 11.57 -24.28
N PRO A 131 39.65 12.21 -25.34
CA PRO A 131 40.46 12.77 -26.42
C PRO A 131 41.33 13.93 -25.94
N ALA A 132 40.89 14.71 -24.95
CA ALA A 132 41.67 15.82 -24.41
C ALA A 132 42.92 15.35 -23.67
N VAL A 133 42.81 14.25 -22.92
CA VAL A 133 43.93 13.59 -22.23
C VAL A 133 44.92 13.00 -23.25
N HIS A 134 44.42 12.26 -24.24
CA HIS A 134 45.27 11.65 -25.27
C HIS A 134 45.95 12.66 -26.20
N GLY A 135 45.33 13.82 -26.44
CA GLY A 135 45.92 14.87 -27.27
C GLY A 135 47.14 15.56 -26.65
N VAL A 136 47.40 15.37 -25.35
CA VAL A 136 48.58 15.92 -24.65
C VAL A 136 49.72 14.90 -24.56
N LEU A 137 49.44 13.62 -24.84
CA LEU A 137 50.47 12.58 -24.85
C LEU A 137 51.32 12.68 -26.15
N PRO A 138 52.62 12.37 -26.09
CA PRO A 138 53.55 12.40 -27.22
C PRO A 138 53.07 11.64 -28.46
N GLU A 139 52.43 10.48 -28.28
CA GLU A 139 51.87 9.66 -29.36
C GLU A 139 50.33 9.59 -29.25
N PRO A 140 49.59 10.46 -29.95
CA PRO A 140 48.13 10.44 -29.92
C PRO A 140 47.57 9.21 -30.64
N ASP A 141 46.83 8.37 -29.91
CA ASP A 141 46.18 7.17 -30.44
C ASP A 141 44.69 7.40 -30.72
N ALA A 142 44.37 7.75 -31.96
CA ALA A 142 42.99 7.94 -32.40
C ALA A 142 42.16 6.64 -32.38
N ALA A 143 42.79 5.48 -32.59
CA ALA A 143 42.10 4.19 -32.58
C ALA A 143 41.67 3.83 -31.15
N GLY A 144 42.56 4.01 -30.18
CA GLY A 144 42.24 3.80 -28.77
C GLY A 144 41.16 4.73 -28.22
N VAL A 145 41.14 6.01 -28.64
CA VAL A 145 40.04 6.94 -28.28
C VAL A 145 38.70 6.45 -28.85
N PHE A 146 38.70 5.97 -30.09
CA PHE A 146 37.51 5.39 -30.71
C PHE A 146 37.04 4.13 -29.97
N ASP A 147 37.97 3.25 -29.59
CA ASP A 147 37.66 2.04 -28.82
C ASP A 147 37.05 2.40 -27.46
N HIS A 148 37.59 3.40 -26.76
CA HIS A 148 37.02 3.92 -25.52
C HIS A 148 35.57 4.40 -25.71
N PHE A 149 35.30 5.16 -26.77
CA PHE A 149 33.94 5.62 -27.11
C PHE A 149 33.00 4.45 -27.36
N SER A 150 33.46 3.44 -28.13
CA SER A 150 32.68 2.23 -28.41
C SER A 150 32.36 1.45 -27.12
N ALA A 151 33.29 1.42 -26.17
CA ALA A 151 33.14 0.71 -24.91
C ALA A 151 32.18 1.44 -23.96
N VAL A 152 32.27 2.78 -23.87
CA VAL A 152 31.29 3.60 -23.13
C VAL A 152 29.90 3.47 -23.75
N ALA A 153 29.78 3.53 -25.08
CA ALA A 153 28.51 3.38 -25.78
C ALA A 153 27.87 2.01 -25.51
N THR A 154 28.65 0.93 -25.63
CA THR A 154 28.21 -0.43 -25.28
C THR A 154 27.77 -0.53 -23.82
N SER A 155 28.56 0.02 -22.90
CA SER A 155 28.26 -0.01 -21.46
C SER A 155 26.95 0.69 -21.13
N VAL A 156 26.76 1.91 -21.66
CA VAL A 156 25.53 2.70 -21.52
C VAL A 156 24.33 1.99 -22.13
N ALA A 157 24.48 1.40 -23.32
CA ALA A 157 23.42 0.65 -23.99
C ALA A 157 22.98 -0.57 -23.17
N LEU A 158 23.92 -1.37 -22.67
CA LEU A 158 23.64 -2.55 -21.84
C LEU A 158 22.99 -2.17 -20.50
N ALA A 159 23.54 -1.16 -19.80
CA ALA A 159 22.99 -0.68 -18.54
C ALA A 159 21.57 -0.10 -18.73
N GLY A 160 21.36 0.69 -19.78
CA GLY A 160 20.06 1.25 -20.13
C GLY A 160 19.03 0.19 -20.51
N ALA A 161 19.40 -0.80 -21.33
CA ALA A 161 18.54 -1.91 -21.71
C ALA A 161 18.18 -2.79 -20.50
N GLY A 162 19.15 -3.10 -19.64
CA GLY A 162 18.94 -3.85 -18.40
C GLY A 162 18.01 -3.11 -17.42
N TRP A 163 18.20 -1.79 -17.26
CA TRP A 163 17.32 -0.97 -16.45
C TRP A 163 15.90 -0.90 -17.00
N TRP A 164 15.76 -0.68 -18.31
CA TRP A 164 14.46 -0.71 -18.99
C TRP A 164 13.75 -2.05 -18.79
N TYR A 165 14.46 -3.17 -19.00
CA TYR A 165 13.90 -4.51 -18.88
C TYR A 165 13.44 -4.80 -17.46
N THR A 166 14.29 -4.55 -16.46
CA THR A 166 13.96 -4.82 -15.05
C THR A 166 12.83 -3.93 -14.54
N ARG A 167 12.80 -2.66 -14.95
CA ARG A 167 11.69 -1.75 -14.65
C ARG A 167 10.39 -2.22 -15.31
N ARG A 168 10.44 -2.65 -16.58
CA ARG A 168 9.28 -3.17 -17.31
C ARG A 168 8.73 -4.45 -16.66
N GLN A 169 9.60 -5.39 -16.29
CA GLN A 169 9.20 -6.61 -15.58
C GLN A 169 8.58 -6.31 -14.22
N GLY A 170 9.16 -5.36 -13.47
CA GLY A 170 8.60 -4.92 -12.19
C GLY A 170 7.19 -4.34 -12.33
N ALA A 171 6.95 -3.54 -13.37
CA ALA A 171 5.63 -2.97 -13.67
C ALA A 171 4.61 -4.03 -14.10
N LEU A 172 5.03 -5.00 -14.92
CA LEU A 172 4.17 -6.11 -15.34
C LEU A 172 3.76 -7.00 -14.17
N LEU A 173 4.69 -7.28 -13.26
CA LEU A 173 4.42 -8.06 -12.06
C LEU A 173 3.44 -7.36 -11.12
N ASP A 174 3.64 -6.05 -10.88
CA ASP A 174 2.72 -5.25 -10.06
C ASP A 174 1.31 -5.25 -10.70
N ALA A 175 1.21 -5.04 -12.01
CA ALA A 175 -0.08 -5.06 -12.72
C ALA A 175 -0.75 -6.45 -12.76
N ALA A 176 0.02 -7.54 -12.71
CA ALA A 176 -0.51 -8.90 -12.62
C ALA A 176 -1.02 -9.20 -11.19
N HIS A 177 -0.30 -8.72 -10.17
CA HIS A 177 -0.70 -8.86 -8.78
C HIS A 177 -2.01 -8.10 -8.49
N ASP A 178 -2.11 -6.85 -8.94
CA ASP A 178 -3.33 -6.04 -8.77
C ASP A 178 -4.54 -6.69 -9.44
N ARG A 179 -4.35 -7.26 -10.64
CA ARG A 179 -5.38 -8.03 -11.35
C ARG A 179 -5.78 -9.30 -10.59
N ALA A 180 -4.82 -10.05 -10.06
CA ALA A 180 -5.10 -11.26 -9.29
C ALA A 180 -5.95 -10.93 -8.05
N VAL A 181 -5.56 -9.92 -7.28
CA VAL A 181 -6.31 -9.45 -6.09
C VAL A 181 -7.72 -9.01 -6.47
N ALA A 182 -7.88 -8.25 -7.57
CA ALA A 182 -9.20 -7.83 -8.04
C ALA A 182 -10.09 -9.01 -8.46
N THR A 183 -9.52 -10.01 -9.15
CA THR A 183 -10.29 -11.21 -9.55
C THR A 183 -10.68 -12.08 -8.36
N GLU A 184 -9.83 -12.18 -7.35
CA GLU A 184 -10.13 -12.93 -6.12
C GLU A 184 -11.24 -12.24 -5.32
N ALA A 185 -11.18 -10.91 -5.18
CA ALA A 185 -12.24 -10.13 -4.55
C ALA A 185 -13.58 -10.25 -5.31
N ALA A 186 -13.57 -10.24 -6.64
CA ALA A 186 -14.77 -10.44 -7.45
C ALA A 186 -15.36 -11.85 -7.27
N ARG A 187 -14.52 -12.89 -7.23
CA ARG A 187 -14.96 -14.28 -6.98
C ARG A 187 -15.54 -14.44 -5.58
N ALA A 188 -14.93 -13.83 -4.57
CA ALA A 188 -15.45 -13.86 -3.20
C ALA A 188 -16.86 -13.25 -3.13
N ARG A 189 -17.07 -12.08 -3.75
CA ARG A 189 -18.40 -11.45 -3.83
C ARG A 189 -19.42 -12.30 -4.58
N GLN A 190 -19.02 -12.95 -5.68
CA GLN A 190 -19.93 -13.81 -6.44
C GLN A 190 -20.30 -15.08 -5.65
N ALA A 191 -19.35 -15.67 -4.94
CA ALA A 191 -19.60 -16.81 -4.06
C ALA A 191 -20.56 -16.44 -2.92
N GLU A 192 -20.40 -15.24 -2.34
CA GLU A 192 -21.31 -14.70 -1.33
C GLU A 192 -22.73 -14.52 -1.89
N ARG A 193 -22.89 -13.93 -3.08
CA ARG A 193 -24.20 -13.84 -3.77
C ARG A 193 -24.81 -15.22 -4.04
N MET A 194 -24.02 -16.18 -4.52
CA MET A 194 -24.52 -17.53 -4.79
C MET A 194 -24.95 -18.25 -3.50
N ALA A 195 -24.17 -18.14 -2.43
CA ALA A 195 -24.53 -18.68 -1.12
C ALA A 195 -25.81 -18.03 -0.58
N HIS A 196 -25.96 -16.71 -0.78
CA HIS A 196 -27.17 -15.97 -0.46
C HIS A 196 -28.38 -16.48 -1.25
N HIS A 197 -28.29 -16.59 -2.58
CA HIS A 197 -29.36 -17.15 -3.41
C HIS A 197 -29.71 -18.59 -3.02
N ALA A 198 -28.73 -19.43 -2.69
CA ALA A 198 -28.98 -20.80 -2.23
C ALA A 198 -29.76 -20.82 -0.92
N ALA A 199 -29.40 -19.97 0.05
CA ALA A 199 -30.12 -19.87 1.33
C ALA A 199 -31.57 -19.37 1.14
N LEU A 200 -31.80 -18.45 0.21
CA LEU A 200 -33.14 -18.00 -0.19
C LEU A 200 -33.97 -19.14 -0.78
N HIS A 201 -33.39 -19.90 -1.71
CA HIS A 201 -34.04 -21.03 -2.35
C HIS A 201 -34.39 -22.14 -1.34
N ASP A 202 -33.48 -22.51 -0.45
CA ASP A 202 -33.68 -23.66 0.44
C ASP A 202 -34.73 -23.41 1.55
N THR A 203 -34.96 -22.16 1.96
CA THR A 203 -35.91 -21.85 3.02
C THR A 203 -37.32 -21.56 2.49
N VAL A 204 -37.44 -20.72 1.46
CA VAL A 204 -38.74 -20.22 0.99
C VAL A 204 -39.42 -21.22 0.05
N LEU A 205 -38.68 -21.82 -0.89
CA LEU A 205 -39.27 -22.79 -1.81
C LEU A 205 -39.65 -24.08 -1.10
N ALA A 206 -38.92 -24.52 -0.08
CA ALA A 206 -39.28 -25.72 0.67
C ALA A 206 -40.66 -25.57 1.34
N THR A 207 -40.92 -24.42 1.96
CA THR A 207 -42.20 -24.10 2.61
C THR A 207 -43.32 -23.89 1.59
N LEU A 208 -43.07 -23.19 0.47
CA LEU A 208 -44.06 -23.02 -0.60
C LEU A 208 -44.39 -24.33 -1.32
N THR A 209 -43.41 -25.21 -1.52
CA THR A 209 -43.62 -26.51 -2.17
C THR A 209 -44.45 -27.45 -1.29
N THR A 210 -44.26 -27.42 0.03
CA THR A 210 -45.05 -28.22 0.98
C THR A 210 -46.50 -27.75 1.08
N ILE A 211 -46.74 -26.44 1.01
CA ILE A 211 -48.09 -25.86 0.93
C ILE A 211 -48.75 -26.18 -0.42
N GLY A 212 -48.04 -25.98 -1.54
CA GLY A 212 -48.55 -26.21 -2.89
C GLY A 212 -48.88 -27.68 -3.19
N ALA A 213 -48.20 -28.62 -2.54
CA ALA A 213 -48.48 -30.06 -2.63
C ALA A 213 -49.71 -30.51 -1.81
N GLY A 214 -50.41 -29.59 -1.13
CA GLY A 214 -51.59 -29.90 -0.30
C GLY A 214 -51.27 -30.72 0.95
N ARG A 215 -49.99 -30.84 1.34
CA ARG A 215 -49.55 -31.64 2.49
C ARG A 215 -49.75 -30.94 3.83
N VAL A 216 -49.98 -29.63 3.81
CA VAL A 216 -50.19 -28.82 5.01
C VAL A 216 -51.28 -27.78 4.72
N ASP A 217 -52.20 -27.58 5.66
CA ASP A 217 -53.23 -26.53 5.56
C ASP A 217 -52.59 -25.14 5.68
N ALA A 218 -52.73 -24.33 4.63
CA ALA A 218 -52.22 -22.96 4.58
C ALA A 218 -52.82 -22.05 5.68
N ASN A 219 -54.01 -22.40 6.18
CA ASN A 219 -54.69 -21.67 7.25
C ASN A 219 -54.36 -22.19 8.66
N ALA A 220 -53.46 -23.18 8.79
CA ALA A 220 -53.00 -23.62 10.10
C ALA A 220 -52.17 -22.51 10.78
N PRO A 221 -52.36 -22.25 12.09
CA PRO A 221 -51.61 -21.22 12.82
C PRO A 221 -50.09 -21.38 12.70
N ALA A 222 -49.59 -22.62 12.79
CA ALA A 222 -48.16 -22.94 12.70
C ALA A 222 -47.55 -22.65 11.31
N VAL A 223 -48.33 -22.75 10.23
CA VAL A 223 -47.89 -22.44 8.87
C VAL A 223 -47.83 -20.93 8.67
N ARG A 224 -48.84 -20.20 9.13
CA ARG A 224 -48.85 -18.72 9.09
C ARG A 224 -47.67 -18.13 9.86
N GLU A 225 -47.38 -18.67 11.05
CA GLU A 225 -46.24 -18.22 11.85
C GLU A 225 -44.90 -18.51 11.15
N ARG A 226 -44.75 -19.69 10.53
CA ARG A 226 -43.56 -20.04 9.76
C ARG A 226 -43.37 -19.14 8.53
N CYS A 227 -44.44 -18.88 7.76
CA CYS A 227 -44.42 -17.95 6.63
C CYS A 227 -44.10 -16.51 7.08
N ALA A 228 -44.65 -16.06 8.21
CA ALA A 228 -44.36 -14.73 8.76
C ALA A 228 -42.87 -14.60 9.16
N ARG A 229 -42.29 -15.63 9.78
CA ARG A 229 -40.85 -15.65 10.09
C ARG A 229 -39.97 -15.67 8.84
N GLU A 230 -40.32 -16.46 7.83
CA GLU A 230 -39.56 -16.52 6.57
C GLU A 230 -39.69 -15.20 5.78
N ALA A 231 -40.86 -14.57 5.75
CA ALA A 231 -41.05 -13.24 5.17
C ALA A 231 -40.27 -12.14 5.92
N ALA A 232 -40.23 -12.19 7.26
CA ALA A 232 -39.42 -11.29 8.06
C ALA A 232 -37.91 -11.55 7.92
N TYR A 233 -37.49 -12.79 7.63
CA TYR A 233 -36.11 -13.12 7.29
C TYR A 233 -35.73 -12.56 5.92
N LEU A 234 -36.58 -12.73 4.90
CA LEU A 234 -36.41 -12.18 3.56
C LEU A 234 -36.29 -10.65 3.55
N ARG A 235 -37.19 -9.94 4.24
CA ARG A 235 -37.13 -8.48 4.32
C ARG A 235 -35.81 -8.00 4.91
N ARG A 236 -35.35 -8.64 6.00
CA ARG A 236 -34.06 -8.33 6.63
C ARG A 236 -32.86 -8.62 5.72
N LEU A 237 -32.98 -9.61 4.83
CA LEU A 237 -31.92 -9.99 3.91
C LEU A 237 -31.82 -8.98 2.75
N VAL A 238 -32.96 -8.56 2.21
CA VAL A 238 -33.06 -7.50 1.17
C VAL A 238 -32.61 -6.14 1.73
N GLU A 239 -33.04 -5.78 2.94
CA GLU A 239 -32.60 -4.56 3.63
C GLU A 239 -31.09 -4.58 3.96
N SER A 240 -30.48 -5.77 4.07
CA SER A 240 -29.03 -5.91 4.26
C SER A 240 -28.22 -5.81 2.95
N GLU A 241 -28.85 -6.09 1.80
CA GLU A 241 -28.24 -5.90 0.46
C GLU A 241 -28.32 -4.43 0.00
N GLU A 242 -29.42 -3.72 0.28
CA GLU A 242 -29.60 -2.30 -0.06
C GLU A 242 -28.69 -1.37 0.76
N GLY A 243 -28.01 -1.88 1.79
CA GLY A 243 -27.01 -1.15 2.57
C GLY A 243 -25.69 -0.88 1.84
N TYR A 244 -25.49 -1.36 0.60
CA TYR A 244 -24.20 -1.25 -0.09
C TYR A 244 -24.22 -0.71 -1.54
N ASP A 245 -25.36 -0.55 -2.24
CA ASP A 245 -25.31 -0.21 -3.68
C ASP A 245 -26.35 0.79 -4.22
N ASP A 246 -27.08 1.54 -3.37
CA ASP A 246 -27.98 2.60 -3.86
C ASP A 246 -27.93 3.88 -3.01
N ARG A 247 -26.76 4.52 -2.95
CA ARG A 247 -26.70 5.96 -2.63
C ARG A 247 -26.82 6.73 -3.94
N PRO A 248 -27.85 7.57 -4.13
CA PRO A 248 -27.80 8.57 -5.18
C PRO A 248 -26.56 9.45 -4.96
N ASP A 249 -25.72 9.56 -5.99
CA ASP A 249 -24.53 10.42 -6.08
C ASP A 249 -24.91 11.90 -5.88
N GLY A 250 -25.15 12.28 -4.62
CA GLY A 250 -25.25 13.65 -4.15
C GLY A 250 -24.23 13.85 -3.03
N PRO A 251 -23.40 14.91 -3.05
CA PRO A 251 -22.40 15.12 -2.02
C PRO A 251 -23.10 15.38 -0.67
N ALA A 252 -23.04 14.40 0.24
CA ALA A 252 -23.27 14.69 1.65
C ALA A 252 -22.08 15.56 2.12
N PRO A 253 -22.30 16.81 2.54
CA PRO A 253 -21.21 17.68 2.93
C PRO A 253 -20.48 17.05 4.13
N GLY A 254 -19.15 16.96 4.07
CA GLY A 254 -18.35 16.69 5.27
C GLY A 254 -18.53 17.79 6.30
N GLY A 255 -18.13 17.53 7.55
CA GLY A 255 -18.30 18.46 8.65
C GLY A 255 -19.51 18.15 9.55
N ALA A 256 -19.80 19.05 10.48
CA ALA A 256 -20.69 18.85 11.61
C ALA A 256 -22.14 18.60 11.18
N GLU A 257 -22.59 19.26 10.11
CA GLU A 257 -23.91 19.04 9.51
C GLU A 257 -24.04 17.66 8.86
N GLY A 258 -22.99 17.20 8.17
CA GLY A 258 -22.95 15.86 7.58
C GLY A 258 -22.93 14.74 8.61
N ALA A 259 -22.12 14.90 9.66
CA ALA A 259 -22.05 13.98 10.79
C ALA A 259 -23.41 13.84 11.48
N ARG A 260 -24.07 14.98 11.74
CA ARG A 260 -25.40 15.01 12.34
C ARG A 260 -26.45 14.38 11.43
N ALA A 261 -26.48 14.71 10.15
CA ALA A 261 -27.45 14.17 9.20
C ALA A 261 -27.34 12.65 9.06
N ALA A 262 -26.12 12.10 9.05
CA ALA A 262 -25.89 10.65 8.98
C ALA A 262 -26.41 9.92 10.23
N LEU A 263 -26.22 10.50 11.42
CA LEU A 263 -26.72 9.95 12.68
C LEU A 263 -28.25 10.06 12.79
N GLU A 264 -28.84 11.18 12.38
CA GLU A 264 -30.29 11.35 12.34
C GLU A 264 -30.96 10.37 11.36
N GLU A 265 -30.32 10.06 10.24
CA GLU A 265 -30.80 9.04 9.30
C GLU A 265 -30.78 7.62 9.91
N ALA A 266 -29.74 7.30 10.69
CA ALA A 266 -29.70 6.03 11.44
C ALA A 266 -30.86 5.93 12.45
N VAL A 267 -31.18 7.02 13.13
CA VAL A 267 -32.32 7.11 14.06
C VAL A 267 -33.65 6.95 13.32
N ARG A 268 -33.87 7.71 12.24
CA ARG A 268 -35.11 7.63 11.43
C ARG A 268 -35.38 6.22 10.92
N ARG A 269 -34.35 5.52 10.45
CA ARG A 269 -34.48 4.13 10.01
C ARG A 269 -34.91 3.20 11.13
N ALA A 270 -34.39 3.37 12.34
CA ALA A 270 -34.82 2.57 13.49
C ALA A 270 -36.26 2.88 13.91
N GLU A 271 -36.67 4.15 13.85
CA GLU A 271 -38.06 4.56 14.09
C GLU A 271 -39.03 3.96 13.06
N GLY A 272 -38.62 3.87 11.78
CA GLY A 272 -39.37 3.18 10.73
C GLY A 272 -39.58 1.68 10.99
N LEU A 273 -38.75 1.07 11.84
CA LEU A 273 -38.87 -0.33 12.28
C LEU A 273 -39.71 -0.47 13.57
N GLY A 274 -40.35 0.60 14.04
CA GLY A 274 -41.23 0.60 15.22
C GLY A 274 -40.51 0.82 16.56
N LEU A 275 -39.25 1.27 16.54
CA LEU A 275 -38.51 1.62 17.75
C LEU A 275 -38.71 3.10 18.11
N THR A 276 -39.14 3.42 19.32
CA THR A 276 -39.15 4.79 19.83
C THR A 276 -37.74 5.20 20.23
N VAL A 277 -37.12 6.12 19.50
CA VAL A 277 -35.75 6.57 19.77
C VAL A 277 -35.73 7.97 20.36
N ARG A 278 -35.10 8.13 21.53
CA ARG A 278 -34.86 9.43 22.15
C ARG A 278 -33.42 9.86 21.89
N ALA A 279 -33.23 10.71 20.87
CA ALA A 279 -31.92 11.19 20.46
C ALA A 279 -31.58 12.58 21.03
N GLN A 280 -30.37 12.74 21.56
CA GLN A 280 -29.82 14.02 22.03
C GLN A 280 -28.46 14.28 21.38
N TYR A 281 -28.27 15.50 20.87
CA TYR A 281 -27.05 15.91 20.15
C TYR A 281 -26.43 17.12 20.84
N HIS A 282 -25.20 16.98 21.30
CA HIS A 282 -24.45 18.02 22.02
C HIS A 282 -23.15 18.34 21.29
N ALA A 283 -23.10 19.51 20.66
CA ALA A 283 -21.90 20.05 20.00
C ALA A 283 -21.21 19.06 19.05
N VAL A 284 -21.95 18.46 18.11
CA VAL A 284 -21.41 17.51 17.12
C VAL A 284 -20.24 18.18 16.36
N PRO A 285 -19.02 17.59 16.39
CA PRO A 285 -17.85 18.20 15.79
C PRO A 285 -17.80 18.02 14.27
N ASP A 286 -16.93 18.76 13.60
CA ASP A 286 -16.57 18.53 12.20
C ASP A 286 -15.84 17.19 12.09
N LEU A 287 -16.54 16.16 11.61
CA LEU A 287 -15.97 14.84 11.37
C LEU A 287 -15.67 14.63 9.89
N PRO A 288 -14.57 13.91 9.56
CA PRO A 288 -14.38 13.37 8.23
C PRO A 288 -15.59 12.52 7.81
N ARG A 289 -15.85 12.48 6.51
CA ARG A 289 -17.00 11.76 5.95
C ARG A 289 -16.97 10.28 6.34
N GLU A 290 -15.81 9.66 6.22
CA GLU A 290 -15.60 8.24 6.49
C GLU A 290 -15.88 7.91 7.97
N VAL A 291 -15.55 8.84 8.87
CA VAL A 291 -15.82 8.72 10.32
C VAL A 291 -17.31 8.87 10.61
N SER A 292 -17.96 9.85 9.97
CA SER A 292 -19.40 10.10 10.09
C SER A 292 -20.20 8.87 9.65
N GLU A 293 -19.83 8.29 8.51
CA GLU A 293 -20.44 7.08 7.96
C GLU A 293 -20.21 5.86 8.86
N ALA A 294 -18.99 5.69 9.39
CA ALA A 294 -18.67 4.60 10.31
C ALA A 294 -19.46 4.69 11.62
N LEU A 295 -19.60 5.89 12.21
CA LEU A 295 -20.41 6.12 13.41
C LEU A 295 -21.90 5.86 13.15
N ALA A 296 -22.45 6.39 12.05
CA ALA A 296 -23.85 6.19 11.70
C ALA A 296 -24.18 4.71 11.43
N ALA A 297 -23.28 3.97 10.78
CA ALA A 297 -23.42 2.53 10.58
C ALA A 297 -23.38 1.75 11.90
N ALA A 298 -22.46 2.12 12.80
CA ALA A 298 -22.37 1.51 14.13
C ALA A 298 -23.61 1.77 15.00
N VAL A 299 -24.15 3.00 14.97
CA VAL A 299 -25.42 3.34 15.63
C VAL A 299 -26.59 2.56 15.04
N SER A 300 -26.66 2.45 13.71
CA SER A 300 -27.71 1.68 13.03
C SER A 300 -27.71 0.21 13.48
N GLU A 301 -26.52 -0.39 13.58
CA GLU A 301 -26.36 -1.77 14.05
C GLU A 301 -26.79 -1.92 15.51
N ALA A 302 -26.41 -0.97 16.38
CA ALA A 302 -26.82 -0.99 17.78
C ALA A 302 -28.34 -0.89 17.94
N LEU A 303 -28.98 0.07 17.26
CA LEU A 303 -30.45 0.25 17.29
C LEU A 303 -31.20 -0.96 16.72
N ASN A 304 -30.68 -1.58 15.66
CA ASN A 304 -31.23 -2.81 15.10
C ASN A 304 -31.16 -3.97 16.10
N ASN A 305 -30.07 -4.06 16.87
CA ASN A 305 -29.97 -5.04 17.94
C ASN A 305 -30.96 -4.78 19.06
N VAL A 306 -31.24 -3.51 19.41
CA VAL A 306 -32.32 -3.18 20.34
C VAL A 306 -33.66 -3.69 19.82
N SER A 307 -34.02 -3.32 18.59
CA SER A 307 -35.29 -3.72 17.96
C SER A 307 -35.47 -5.25 17.90
N ARG A 308 -34.39 -6.01 17.65
CA ARG A 308 -34.45 -7.47 17.50
C ARG A 308 -34.38 -8.24 18.81
N HIS A 309 -33.68 -7.74 19.81
CA HIS A 309 -33.21 -8.56 20.93
C HIS A 309 -33.51 -7.96 22.31
N ALA A 310 -33.69 -6.66 22.43
CA ALA A 310 -33.82 -6.03 23.75
C ALA A 310 -35.18 -6.33 24.41
N GLY A 311 -36.21 -6.72 23.66
CA GLY A 311 -37.55 -6.93 24.23
C GLY A 311 -38.19 -5.64 24.76
N THR A 312 -37.68 -4.48 24.31
CA THR A 312 -38.24 -3.14 24.55
C THR A 312 -38.42 -2.43 23.21
N ASP A 313 -39.35 -1.50 23.17
CA ASP A 313 -39.62 -0.62 22.04
C ASP A 313 -38.89 0.72 22.16
N THR A 314 -38.07 0.94 23.18
CA THR A 314 -37.47 2.25 23.47
C THR A 314 -35.95 2.19 23.50
N ALA A 315 -35.30 3.10 22.77
CA ALA A 315 -33.85 3.30 22.79
C ALA A 315 -33.48 4.77 23.04
N TYR A 316 -32.27 4.97 23.56
CA TYR A 316 -31.71 6.29 23.85
C TYR A 316 -30.40 6.44 23.07
N VAL A 317 -30.26 7.55 22.35
CA VAL A 317 -29.04 7.87 21.60
C VAL A 317 -28.52 9.21 22.09
N THR A 318 -27.28 9.26 22.54
CA THR A 318 -26.62 10.50 22.96
C THR A 318 -25.35 10.69 22.15
N VAL A 319 -25.20 11.86 21.53
CA VAL A 319 -24.02 12.23 20.74
C VAL A 319 -23.38 13.45 21.38
N VAL A 320 -22.10 13.34 21.74
CA VAL A 320 -21.33 14.39 22.39
C VAL A 320 -20.03 14.64 21.62
N GLY A 321 -19.80 15.89 21.23
CA GLY A 321 -18.50 16.32 20.71
C GLY A 321 -17.50 16.59 21.82
N SER A 322 -16.26 16.20 21.57
CA SER A 322 -15.11 16.55 22.39
C SER A 322 -14.52 17.89 21.96
N ALA A 323 -14.07 18.68 22.93
CA ALA A 323 -13.38 19.95 22.69
C ALA A 323 -12.10 19.81 21.84
N ARG A 324 -11.56 18.59 21.70
CA ARG A 324 -10.40 18.30 20.85
C ARG A 324 -10.74 17.92 19.41
N GLY A 325 -12.03 17.85 19.03
CA GLY A 325 -12.49 17.48 17.69
C GLY A 325 -12.96 16.04 17.52
N GLY A 326 -12.99 15.25 18.59
CA GLY A 326 -13.44 13.85 18.59
C GLY A 326 -14.93 13.72 18.90
N ALA A 327 -15.53 12.56 18.67
CA ALA A 327 -16.95 12.31 18.95
C ALA A 327 -17.16 11.07 19.83
N GLU A 328 -18.14 11.17 20.73
CA GLU A 328 -18.64 10.06 21.55
C GLU A 328 -20.13 9.87 21.28
N VAL A 329 -20.51 8.64 20.96
CA VAL A 329 -21.91 8.26 20.72
C VAL A 329 -22.28 7.09 21.62
N THR A 330 -23.32 7.26 22.41
CA THR A 330 -23.85 6.24 23.31
C THR A 330 -25.23 5.81 22.81
N VAL A 331 -25.41 4.50 22.61
CA VAL A 331 -26.72 3.88 22.34
C VAL A 331 -27.07 3.01 23.53
N ALA A 332 -28.20 3.28 24.18
CA ALA A 332 -28.65 2.55 25.35
C ALA A 332 -30.10 2.07 25.23
N ASP A 333 -30.39 0.90 25.79
CA ASP A 333 -31.73 0.36 25.94
C ASP A 333 -32.00 -0.10 27.38
N ARG A 334 -33.28 -0.26 27.72
CA ARG A 334 -33.74 -0.82 29.02
C ARG A 334 -34.37 -2.19 28.84
N GLY A 335 -33.77 -2.99 27.96
CA GLY A 335 -34.24 -4.31 27.61
C GLY A 335 -33.72 -5.43 28.51
N ILE A 336 -33.84 -6.66 28.03
CA ILE A 336 -33.47 -7.87 28.75
C ILE A 336 -31.97 -8.06 28.95
N GLY A 337 -31.12 -7.30 28.24
CA GLY A 337 -29.67 -7.41 28.27
C GLY A 337 -29.11 -8.81 27.93
N PHE A 338 -27.79 -8.96 28.00
CA PHE A 338 -27.11 -10.25 27.80
C PHE A 338 -25.78 -10.31 28.54
N ASP A 339 -25.26 -11.52 28.76
CA ASP A 339 -23.95 -11.71 29.40
C ASP A 339 -22.81 -11.49 28.39
N VAL A 340 -21.95 -10.53 28.72
CA VAL A 340 -20.82 -10.07 27.91
C VAL A 340 -19.52 -10.86 28.21
N GLY A 341 -19.46 -11.58 29.34
CA GLY A 341 -18.25 -12.22 29.88
C GLY A 341 -18.30 -13.74 30.09
N GLY A 342 -19.45 -14.40 29.93
CA GLY A 342 -19.62 -15.82 30.27
C GLY A 342 -19.06 -16.84 29.26
N PRO A 343 -18.18 -17.78 29.67
CA PRO A 343 -17.79 -18.94 28.87
C PRO A 343 -18.87 -20.02 29.00
N GLY A 344 -19.99 -19.91 28.29
CA GLY A 344 -21.12 -20.82 28.59
C GLY A 344 -22.16 -21.16 27.52
N ARG A 345 -22.39 -20.35 26.48
CA ARG A 345 -23.39 -20.71 25.45
C ARG A 345 -22.96 -20.26 24.05
N ARG A 346 -22.18 -21.11 23.38
CA ARG A 346 -21.88 -21.03 21.93
C ARG A 346 -23.12 -21.30 21.04
N GLY A 347 -24.33 -20.93 21.49
CA GLY A 347 -25.59 -21.28 20.81
C GLY A 347 -26.75 -20.31 20.99
N ALA A 348 -26.55 -19.12 21.58
CA ALA A 348 -27.60 -18.10 21.71
C ALA A 348 -27.08 -16.67 21.35
N GLY A 349 -26.60 -16.53 20.11
CA GLY A 349 -26.97 -15.45 19.18
C GLY A 349 -26.62 -13.97 19.39
N GLY A 350 -26.44 -13.43 20.59
CA GLY A 350 -26.48 -11.95 20.76
C GLY A 350 -25.13 -11.22 20.68
N GLY A 351 -24.26 -11.43 21.67
CA GLY A 351 -23.16 -10.49 21.96
C GLY A 351 -21.95 -10.53 21.01
N THR A 352 -21.62 -11.68 20.41
CA THR A 352 -20.40 -11.84 19.60
C THR A 352 -20.51 -11.17 18.23
N GLY A 353 -21.72 -11.12 17.66
CA GLY A 353 -22.01 -10.48 16.37
C GLY A 353 -21.90 -8.98 16.46
N LEU A 354 -22.61 -8.36 17.42
CA LEU A 354 -22.58 -6.93 17.71
C LEU A 354 -21.15 -6.45 18.03
N ARG A 355 -20.42 -7.16 18.90
CA ARG A 355 -19.03 -6.80 19.23
C ARG A 355 -18.10 -6.84 18.03
N ARG A 356 -18.19 -7.85 17.15
CA ARG A 356 -17.31 -7.95 15.97
C ARG A 356 -17.72 -6.94 14.90
N SER A 357 -19.01 -6.74 14.65
CA SER A 357 -19.52 -5.88 13.57
C SER A 357 -19.36 -4.39 13.88
N VAL A 358 -19.56 -3.98 15.13
CA VAL A 358 -19.41 -2.57 15.55
C VAL A 358 -17.93 -2.22 15.75
N ARG A 359 -17.17 -3.07 16.46
CA ARG A 359 -15.74 -2.81 16.71
C ARG A 359 -14.92 -2.85 15.43
N GLY A 360 -15.20 -3.77 14.51
CA GLY A 360 -14.48 -3.87 13.24
C GLY A 360 -14.65 -2.63 12.35
N ARG A 361 -15.87 -2.09 12.29
CA ARG A 361 -16.19 -0.88 11.50
C ARG A 361 -15.57 0.38 12.09
N LEU A 362 -15.66 0.58 13.41
CA LEU A 362 -15.08 1.77 14.05
C LEU A 362 -13.55 1.73 14.06
N ALA A 363 -12.95 0.54 14.25
CA ALA A 363 -11.48 0.40 14.25
C ALA A 363 -10.86 0.73 12.88
N ALA A 364 -11.57 0.50 11.77
CA ALA A 364 -11.09 0.82 10.43
C ALA A 364 -10.85 2.34 10.22
N VAL A 365 -11.56 3.19 10.98
CA VAL A 365 -11.40 4.64 10.98
C VAL A 365 -10.64 5.18 12.19
N GLY A 366 -10.01 4.30 12.98
CA GLY A 366 -9.25 4.69 14.18
C GLY A 366 -10.09 4.91 15.44
N GLY A 367 -11.39 4.56 15.42
CA GLY A 367 -12.28 4.63 16.58
C GLY A 367 -12.28 3.37 17.44
N VAL A 368 -12.86 3.48 18.63
CA VAL A 368 -13.03 2.41 19.62
C VAL A 368 -14.51 2.24 19.93
N ALA A 369 -14.98 1.00 19.95
CA ALA A 369 -16.32 0.66 20.42
C ALA A 369 -16.25 -0.25 21.64
N ASP A 370 -17.05 0.05 22.65
CA ASP A 370 -17.25 -0.79 23.83
C ASP A 370 -18.74 -1.14 23.98
N VAL A 371 -18.99 -2.32 24.54
CA VAL A 371 -20.35 -2.84 24.74
C VAL A 371 -20.41 -3.39 26.16
N ASP A 372 -21.28 -2.77 26.95
CA ASP A 372 -21.63 -3.15 28.30
C ASP A 372 -23.08 -3.65 28.33
N SER A 373 -23.32 -4.81 28.95
CA SER A 373 -24.65 -5.40 29.05
C SER A 373 -24.66 -6.43 30.17
N HIS A 374 -25.78 -6.44 30.88
CA HIS A 374 -26.06 -7.43 31.91
C HIS A 374 -27.50 -7.94 31.76
N PRO A 375 -27.75 -9.25 31.92
CA PRO A 375 -29.10 -9.79 31.89
C PRO A 375 -30.02 -9.08 32.91
N GLY A 376 -31.10 -8.49 32.41
CA GLY A 376 -32.09 -7.72 33.18
C GLY A 376 -31.80 -6.22 33.33
N GLU A 377 -30.62 -5.74 32.92
CA GLU A 377 -30.22 -4.33 33.09
C GLU A 377 -30.14 -3.54 31.77
N GLY A 378 -30.31 -4.22 30.63
CA GLY A 378 -30.26 -3.62 29.29
C GLY A 378 -28.87 -3.69 28.64
N THR A 379 -28.66 -2.88 27.60
CA THR A 379 -27.39 -2.78 26.86
C THR A 379 -27.00 -1.32 26.71
N VAL A 380 -25.70 -1.05 26.84
CA VAL A 380 -25.08 0.24 26.52
C VAL A 380 -23.93 0.00 25.55
N VAL A 381 -23.98 0.69 24.41
CA VAL A 381 -22.93 0.67 23.38
C VAL A 381 -22.29 2.05 23.34
N GLU A 382 -21.00 2.12 23.66
CA GLU A 382 -20.20 3.34 23.59
C GLU A 382 -19.31 3.32 22.35
N LEU A 383 -19.41 4.35 21.52
CA LEU A 383 -18.62 4.55 20.31
C LEU A 383 -17.79 5.81 20.47
N ARG A 384 -16.48 5.70 20.36
CA ARG A 384 -15.55 6.81 20.52
C ARG A 384 -14.65 6.95 19.32
N TRP A 385 -14.52 8.17 18.80
CA TRP A 385 -13.52 8.51 17.81
C TRP A 385 -12.65 9.66 18.32
N PRO A 386 -11.34 9.42 18.57
CA PRO A 386 -10.42 10.47 18.97
C PRO A 386 -10.02 11.33 17.76
N ALA A 387 -9.91 12.65 17.98
CA ALA A 387 -9.45 13.60 16.98
C ALA A 387 -8.01 13.37 16.51
#